data_AF-A0A182V352-F1
#
_entry.id   AF-A0A182V352-F1
#
_cell.length_a   1.000
_cell.length_b   1.000
_cell.length_c   1.000
_cell.angle_alpha   90.00
_cell.angle_beta   90.00
_cell.angle_gamma   90.00
#
_symmetry.space_group_name_H-M   'P 1'
#
loop_
_entity.id
_entity.type
_entity.pdbx_description
1 polymer ?
#
loop_
_entity_poly.entity_id
_entity_poly.type
_entity_poly.pdbx_seq_one_letter_code
_entity_poly.pdbx_strand_id
1 'polypeptide(L)'
;MFRTDSDGVQVMWIRRTTDKVSLLTVGNNTYSGDPRIKVKFQYPNNWRLHINPIKSDDAGLYMCQVSTHPPRVFATNLTVLEPAVRIVDEMGYEFSDRYYKLGSTIEISCQVSTSYLATLPPSPKSAGQQQRSKTSPAGAPANTLDETAKTGSKPTKDDNKLSDSTERGLISWTKDGAELPKDVKMSFSGTKQWLISRISILQANRVHNGVYNCTVAGKQSQAAQVQVLNGETPAAVQHNFGHRKEASGLLGLHVLAVVVIMWYTVQFRMRLVGLQLQ
;
A
#
# COMPACT_ATOMS: atom_id res chain seq x y z
N MET A 1 18.41 11.60 -11.01
CA MET A 1 19.22 11.16 -12.17
C MET A 1 20.48 12.00 -12.14
N PHE A 2 21.66 11.38 -12.10
CA PHE A 2 22.94 12.10 -12.03
C PHE A 2 23.86 11.65 -13.14
N ARG A 3 24.43 12.61 -13.87
CA ARG A 3 25.48 12.42 -14.86
C ARG A 3 26.84 12.71 -14.22
N THR A 4 27.79 11.80 -14.41
CA THR A 4 29.21 12.03 -14.11
C THR A 4 29.95 12.41 -15.39
N ASP A 5 30.89 13.36 -15.31
CA ASP A 5 31.63 13.88 -16.48
C ASP A 5 33.07 13.34 -16.58
N SER A 6 33.50 12.47 -15.67
CA SER A 6 34.88 11.93 -15.63
C SER A 6 34.95 10.46 -15.20
N ASP A 7 35.94 9.74 -15.73
CA ASP A 7 36.29 8.38 -15.33
C ASP A 7 37.11 8.43 -14.03
N GLY A 8 36.62 7.78 -12.98
CA GLY A 8 37.29 7.71 -11.67
C GLY A 8 36.55 8.39 -10.51
N VAL A 9 35.43 9.08 -10.75
CA VAL A 9 34.57 9.60 -9.67
C VAL A 9 33.55 8.55 -9.21
N GLN A 10 33.41 8.41 -7.90
CA GLN A 10 32.44 7.51 -7.29
C GLN A 10 31.18 8.27 -6.91
N VAL A 11 30.02 7.66 -7.20
CA VAL A 11 28.70 8.16 -6.81
C VAL A 11 28.24 7.41 -5.57
N MET A 12 27.85 8.13 -4.52
CA MET A 12 27.28 7.56 -3.31
C MET A 12 25.86 8.07 -3.08
N TRP A 13 24.97 7.17 -2.67
CA TRP A 13 23.60 7.49 -2.29
C TRP A 13 23.47 7.42 -0.77
N ILE A 14 22.91 8.47 -0.18
CA ILE A 14 22.77 8.62 1.25
C ILE A 14 21.31 8.98 1.54
N ARG A 15 20.70 8.34 2.53
CA ARG A 15 19.40 8.72 3.07
C ARG A 15 19.60 9.45 4.39
N ARG A 16 18.99 10.62 4.55
CA ARG A 16 19.02 11.39 5.78
C ARG A 16 17.61 11.50 6.36
N THR A 17 17.43 10.95 7.55
CA THR A 17 16.29 11.24 8.42
C THR A 17 16.73 12.24 9.50
N THR A 18 15.79 12.69 10.34
CA THR A 18 16.08 13.64 11.42
C THR A 18 17.17 13.13 12.37
N ASP A 19 17.12 11.83 12.68
CA ASP A 19 17.98 11.23 13.72
C ASP A 19 19.08 10.32 13.16
N LYS A 20 19.06 10.02 11.85
CA LYS A 20 19.99 9.05 11.25
C LYS A 20 20.44 9.45 9.84
N VAL A 21 21.72 9.29 9.59
CA VAL A 21 22.30 9.29 8.24
C VAL A 21 22.66 7.86 7.87
N SER A 22 22.12 7.36 6.76
CA SER A 22 22.36 5.98 6.29
C SER A 22 22.98 6.00 4.89
N LEU A 23 24.16 5.40 4.76
CA LEU A 23 24.75 5.13 3.46
C LEU A 23 23.97 4.00 2.77
N LEU A 24 23.43 4.28 1.59
CA LEU A 24 22.67 3.31 0.83
C LEU A 24 23.57 2.52 -0.11
N THR A 25 24.37 3.22 -0.92
CA THR A 25 25.18 2.60 -1.97
C THR A 25 26.43 3.42 -2.25
N VAL A 26 27.50 2.77 -2.72
CA VAL A 26 28.71 3.42 -3.25
C VAL A 26 29.06 2.76 -4.58
N GLY A 27 29.03 3.53 -5.66
CA GLY A 27 29.07 2.99 -7.01
C GLY A 27 27.97 1.94 -7.19
N ASN A 28 28.35 0.74 -7.62
CA ASN A 28 27.42 -0.37 -7.83
C ASN A 28 27.17 -1.23 -6.57
N ASN A 29 27.86 -0.93 -5.47
CA ASN A 29 27.78 -1.72 -4.24
C ASN A 29 26.70 -1.17 -3.31
N THR A 30 25.76 -2.01 -2.89
CA THR A 30 24.71 -1.65 -1.91
C THR A 30 25.19 -1.94 -0.49
N TYR A 31 25.09 -0.94 0.39
CA TYR A 31 25.40 -1.02 1.83
C TYR A 31 24.15 -0.98 2.71
N SER A 32 23.00 -0.60 2.16
CA SER A 32 21.73 -0.66 2.86
C SER A 32 21.35 -2.11 3.17
N GLY A 33 20.81 -2.37 4.36
CA GLY A 33 20.23 -3.68 4.71
C GLY A 33 18.88 -3.96 4.03
N ASP A 34 18.34 -3.00 3.29
CA ASP A 34 17.07 -3.16 2.57
C ASP A 34 17.30 -3.73 1.15
N PRO A 35 16.84 -4.95 0.86
CA PRO A 35 17.08 -5.61 -0.44
C PRO A 35 16.34 -4.94 -1.62
N ARG A 36 15.40 -4.03 -1.34
CA ARG A 36 14.65 -3.27 -2.35
C ARG A 36 15.52 -2.17 -2.97
N ILE A 37 16.57 -1.75 -2.28
CA ILE A 37 17.44 -0.65 -2.68
C ILE A 37 18.55 -1.18 -3.59
N LYS A 38 18.53 -0.71 -4.84
CA LYS A 38 19.50 -1.07 -5.87
C LYS A 38 19.93 0.16 -6.63
N VAL A 39 21.10 0.09 -7.24
CA VAL A 39 21.55 1.09 -8.21
C VAL A 39 21.28 0.57 -9.61
N LYS A 40 20.69 1.41 -10.45
CA LYS A 40 20.63 1.20 -11.90
C LYS A 40 21.56 2.19 -12.57
N PHE A 41 22.59 1.66 -13.22
CA PHE A 41 23.43 2.41 -14.14
C PHE A 41 22.78 2.41 -15.52
N GLN A 42 22.59 3.58 -16.11
CA GLN A 42 22.23 3.72 -17.52
C GLN A 42 23.37 4.43 -18.25
N TYR A 43 23.86 3.81 -19.31
CA TYR A 43 24.88 4.44 -20.14
C TYR A 43 24.29 5.63 -20.92
N PRO A 44 25.02 6.74 -21.09
CA PRO A 44 26.27 7.09 -20.42
C PRO A 44 26.03 7.75 -19.04
N ASN A 45 26.84 7.33 -18.06
CA ASN A 45 27.06 7.99 -16.77
C ASN A 45 25.84 8.32 -15.90
N ASN A 46 24.70 7.65 -16.09
CA ASN A 46 23.47 7.96 -15.39
C ASN A 46 23.22 7.00 -14.22
N TRP A 47 23.51 7.49 -13.01
CA TRP A 47 23.32 6.76 -11.77
C TRP A 47 21.93 7.02 -11.20
N ARG A 48 21.15 5.95 -10.96
CA ARG A 48 19.80 6.05 -10.40
C ARG A 48 19.63 5.10 -9.22
N LEU A 49 19.20 5.66 -8.09
CA LEU A 49 18.69 4.88 -6.98
C LEU A 49 17.33 4.28 -7.39
N HIS A 50 17.19 2.98 -7.22
CA HIS A 50 15.98 2.23 -7.49
C HIS A 50 15.49 1.60 -6.19
N ILE A 51 14.23 1.88 -5.82
CA ILE A 51 13.57 1.35 -4.63
C ILE A 51 12.27 0.71 -5.09
N ASN A 52 12.12 -0.61 -4.94
CA ASN A 52 10.91 -1.32 -5.35
C ASN A 52 10.69 -2.61 -4.52
N PRO A 53 9.47 -2.86 -3.99
CA PRO A 53 8.30 -1.96 -3.93
C PRO A 53 8.56 -0.73 -3.07
N ILE A 54 7.90 0.41 -3.33
CA ILE A 54 8.00 1.61 -2.49
C ILE A 54 7.08 1.48 -1.28
N LYS A 55 7.50 2.00 -0.12
CA LYS A 55 6.70 2.08 1.12
C LYS A 55 6.53 3.54 1.52
N SER A 56 5.47 3.85 2.28
CA SER A 56 5.27 5.19 2.89
C SER A 56 6.50 5.65 3.65
N ASP A 57 7.14 4.72 4.36
CA ASP A 57 8.30 4.96 5.20
C ASP A 57 9.58 5.22 4.41
N ASP A 58 9.56 5.11 3.07
CA ASP A 58 10.70 5.48 2.22
C ASP A 58 10.73 6.99 1.96
N ALA A 59 9.67 7.74 2.29
CA ALA A 59 9.64 9.18 2.15
C ALA A 59 10.80 9.86 2.92
N GLY A 60 11.29 10.98 2.39
CA GLY A 60 12.30 11.81 3.03
C GLY A 60 13.46 12.21 2.12
N LEU A 61 14.53 12.74 2.72
CA LEU A 61 15.64 13.35 2.00
C LEU A 61 16.68 12.31 1.56
N TYR A 62 16.92 12.26 0.25
CA TYR A 62 17.96 11.46 -0.38
C TYR A 62 19.01 12.40 -0.97
N MET A 63 20.28 12.05 -0.76
CA MET A 63 21.42 12.80 -1.27
C MET A 63 22.24 11.89 -2.17
N CYS A 64 22.58 12.40 -3.34
CA CYS A 64 23.59 11.84 -4.21
C CYS A 64 24.85 12.69 -4.05
N GLN A 65 25.95 12.09 -3.66
CA GLN A 65 27.25 12.75 -3.54
C GLN A 65 28.25 12.14 -4.51
N VAL A 66 29.06 12.99 -5.13
CA VAL A 66 30.13 12.60 -6.05
C VAL A 66 31.48 12.92 -5.41
N SER A 67 32.43 11.99 -5.49
CA SER A 67 33.78 12.11 -4.92
C SER A 67 34.69 13.08 -5.70
N THR A 68 34.20 14.27 -6.03
CA THR A 68 35.00 15.37 -6.60
C THR A 68 35.65 16.18 -5.49
N HIS A 69 36.64 17.03 -5.85
CA HIS A 69 37.16 18.06 -4.96
C HIS A 69 36.86 19.44 -5.53
N PRO A 70 35.97 20.25 -4.90
CA PRO A 70 35.17 19.94 -3.71
C PRO A 70 34.03 18.92 -4.01
N PRO A 71 33.50 18.19 -3.00
CA PRO A 71 32.44 17.21 -3.20
C PRO A 71 31.16 17.85 -3.72
N ARG A 72 30.63 17.31 -4.82
CA ARG A 72 29.35 17.75 -5.39
C ARG A 72 28.22 16.94 -4.78
N VAL A 73 27.22 17.62 -4.24
CA VAL A 73 26.05 16.99 -3.61
C VAL A 73 24.79 17.49 -4.28
N PHE A 74 23.87 16.58 -4.56
CA PHE A 74 22.51 16.89 -4.92
C PHE A 74 21.55 16.22 -3.94
N ALA A 75 20.65 17.01 -3.37
CA ALA A 75 19.64 16.54 -2.45
C ALA A 75 18.25 16.60 -3.09
N THR A 76 17.43 15.58 -2.86
CA THR A 76 16.03 15.52 -3.32
C THR A 76 15.15 14.94 -2.23
N ASN A 77 13.95 15.49 -2.09
CA ASN A 77 12.96 14.96 -1.17
C ASN A 77 12.04 14.00 -1.91
N LEU A 78 12.05 12.73 -1.52
CA LEU A 78 11.15 11.71 -2.03
C LEU A 78 9.82 11.81 -1.28
N THR A 79 8.75 12.12 -1.99
CA THR A 79 7.39 12.02 -1.48
C THR A 79 6.75 10.73 -1.98
N VAL A 80 6.11 9.99 -1.08
CA VAL A 80 5.38 8.77 -1.41
C VAL A 80 3.91 9.12 -1.33
N LEU A 81 3.22 9.06 -2.47
CA LEU A 81 1.79 9.33 -2.55
C LEU A 81 1.01 8.13 -2.03
N GLU A 82 -0.14 8.39 -1.42
CA GLU A 82 -1.07 7.34 -1.05
C GLU A 82 -1.53 6.55 -2.29
N PRO A 83 -1.87 5.26 -2.14
CA PRO A 83 -2.42 4.50 -3.26
C PRO A 83 -3.72 5.15 -3.73
N ALA A 84 -3.87 5.27 -5.05
CA ALA A 84 -5.05 5.87 -5.67
C ALA A 84 -6.36 5.18 -5.23
N VAL A 85 -6.32 3.85 -5.15
CA VAL A 85 -7.41 2.97 -4.76
C VAL A 85 -6.83 1.85 -3.91
N ARG A 86 -7.48 1.54 -2.79
CA ARG A 86 -7.17 0.36 -1.96
C ARG A 86 -8.44 -0.25 -1.41
N ILE A 87 -8.42 -1.57 -1.17
CA ILE A 87 -9.46 -2.25 -0.43
C ILE A 87 -8.94 -2.49 0.98
N VAL A 88 -9.78 -2.17 1.97
CA VAL A 88 -9.49 -2.33 3.38
C VAL A 88 -10.61 -3.08 4.09
N ASP A 89 -10.28 -3.68 5.21
CA ASP A 89 -11.25 -4.29 6.12
C ASP A 89 -11.96 -3.24 7.00
N GLU A 90 -12.80 -3.71 7.89
CA GLU A 90 -13.58 -2.89 8.83
C GLU A 90 -12.69 -2.05 9.77
N MET A 91 -11.46 -2.49 10.03
CA MET A 91 -10.47 -1.79 10.87
C MET A 91 -9.56 -0.85 10.06
N GLY A 92 -9.68 -0.84 8.73
CA GLY A 92 -8.89 -0.01 7.84
C GLY A 92 -7.53 -0.61 7.46
N TYR A 93 -7.28 -1.88 7.77
CA TYR A 93 -6.08 -2.58 7.31
C TYR A 93 -6.22 -3.02 5.87
N GLU A 94 -5.09 -3.11 5.16
CA GLU A 94 -5.06 -3.55 3.77
C GLU A 94 -5.63 -4.97 3.63
N PHE A 95 -6.55 -5.12 2.68
CA PHE A 95 -7.28 -6.36 2.50
C PHE A 95 -6.42 -7.39 1.76
N SER A 96 -6.10 -8.49 2.46
CA SER A 96 -5.46 -9.69 1.91
C SER A 96 -6.45 -10.86 1.93
N ASP A 97 -6.03 -12.06 1.53
CA ASP A 97 -6.87 -13.26 1.54
C ASP A 97 -7.53 -13.47 2.91
N ARG A 98 -8.84 -13.23 2.97
CA ARG A 98 -9.59 -13.20 4.23
C ARG A 98 -10.64 -14.30 4.27
N TYR A 99 -10.68 -14.96 5.42
CA TYR A 99 -11.57 -16.08 5.69
C TYR A 99 -12.66 -15.67 6.68
N TYR A 100 -13.90 -15.93 6.30
CA TYR A 100 -15.10 -15.63 7.10
C TYR A 100 -15.82 -16.92 7.46
N LYS A 101 -16.60 -16.92 8.53
CA LYS A 101 -17.42 -18.07 8.90
C LYS A 101 -18.79 -17.96 8.23
N LEU A 102 -19.47 -19.09 8.01
CA LEU A 102 -20.89 -19.05 7.65
C LEU A 102 -21.69 -18.23 8.68
N GLY A 103 -22.60 -17.39 8.19
CA GLY A 103 -23.45 -16.53 8.99
C GLY A 103 -22.76 -15.29 9.59
N SER A 104 -21.43 -15.11 9.44
CA SER A 104 -20.77 -13.89 9.93
C SER A 104 -21.05 -12.69 9.03
N THR A 105 -20.95 -11.49 9.60
CA THR A 105 -20.96 -10.24 8.82
C THR A 105 -19.64 -10.05 8.09
N ILE A 106 -19.68 -9.68 6.82
CA ILE A 106 -18.52 -9.28 6.03
C ILE A 106 -18.67 -7.81 5.69
N GLU A 107 -17.70 -7.00 6.10
CA GLU A 107 -17.59 -5.61 5.68
C GLU A 107 -16.24 -5.38 5.00
N ILE A 108 -16.27 -4.94 3.75
CA ILE A 108 -15.07 -4.51 3.03
C ILE A 108 -15.30 -3.13 2.42
N SER A 109 -14.28 -2.28 2.49
CA SER A 109 -14.36 -0.89 2.07
C SER A 109 -13.33 -0.60 0.99
N CYS A 110 -13.76 -0.02 -0.12
CA CYS A 110 -12.87 0.55 -1.12
C CYS A 110 -12.65 2.02 -0.78
N GLN A 111 -11.39 2.37 -0.54
CA GLN A 111 -10.97 3.73 -0.27
C GLN A 111 -10.27 4.30 -1.49
N VAL A 112 -10.80 5.41 -1.97
CA VAL A 112 -10.27 6.14 -3.12
C VAL A 112 -9.73 7.47 -2.64
N SER A 113 -8.46 7.74 -2.93
CA SER A 113 -7.82 8.99 -2.50
C SER A 113 -8.47 10.21 -3.18
N THR A 114 -8.74 11.26 -2.41
CA THR A 114 -9.31 12.51 -2.95
C THR A 114 -8.36 13.20 -3.93
N SER A 115 -7.05 13.04 -3.75
CA SER A 115 -6.02 13.50 -4.68
C SER A 115 -6.14 12.82 -6.05
N TYR A 116 -6.34 11.50 -6.10
CA TYR A 116 -6.58 10.79 -7.36
C TYR A 116 -7.88 11.23 -8.03
N LEU A 117 -8.96 11.42 -7.27
CA LEU A 117 -10.23 11.92 -7.80
C LEU A 117 -10.07 13.27 -8.49
N ALA A 118 -9.27 14.18 -7.91
CA ALA A 118 -8.97 15.47 -8.51
C ALA A 118 -8.19 15.39 -9.84
N THR A 119 -7.47 14.28 -10.09
CA THR A 119 -6.78 14.05 -11.37
C THR A 119 -7.69 13.52 -12.47
N LEU A 120 -8.89 13.05 -12.14
CA LEU A 120 -9.81 12.52 -13.14
C LEU A 120 -10.37 13.65 -14.01
N PRO A 121 -10.43 13.46 -15.34
CA PRO A 121 -11.04 14.45 -16.21
C PRO A 121 -12.51 14.64 -15.80
N PRO A 122 -13.02 15.88 -15.75
CA PRO A 122 -14.43 16.11 -15.49
C PRO A 122 -15.24 15.36 -16.55
N SER A 123 -16.22 14.57 -16.11
CA SER A 123 -17.15 13.90 -17.01
C SER A 123 -17.72 14.94 -17.98
N PRO A 124 -17.72 14.69 -19.31
CA PRO A 124 -18.35 15.60 -20.24
C PRO A 124 -19.84 15.68 -19.92
N LYS A 125 -20.26 16.79 -19.30
CA LYS A 125 -21.68 17.10 -19.10
C LYS A 125 -22.29 17.24 -20.50
N SER A 126 -23.37 16.51 -20.75
CA SER A 126 -24.14 16.52 -22.00
C SER A 126 -24.34 17.94 -22.52
N ALA A 127 -23.83 18.20 -23.73
CA ALA A 127 -24.12 19.41 -24.49
C ALA A 127 -25.60 19.42 -24.89
N GLY A 128 -26.45 19.98 -24.03
CA GLY A 128 -27.86 20.24 -24.30
C GLY A 128 -28.04 21.59 -25.01
N GLN A 129 -28.16 21.54 -26.33
CA GLN A 129 -28.89 22.43 -27.25
C GLN A 129 -29.25 23.86 -26.76
N GLN A 130 -28.55 24.86 -27.32
CA GLN A 130 -29.09 26.20 -27.48
C GLN A 130 -30.24 26.17 -28.49
N GLN A 131 -31.46 26.37 -28.02
CA GLN A 131 -32.57 26.75 -28.89
C GLN A 131 -33.07 28.15 -28.51
N ARG A 132 -32.98 29.00 -29.52
CA ARG A 132 -33.28 30.42 -29.58
C ARG A 132 -34.79 30.65 -29.48
N SER A 133 -35.26 31.47 -28.55
CA SER A 133 -36.58 32.11 -28.65
C SER A 133 -36.57 33.50 -28.02
N LYS A 134 -37.28 34.38 -28.72
CA LYS A 134 -37.17 35.84 -28.76
C LYS A 134 -38.35 36.45 -27.97
N THR A 135 -38.11 37.59 -27.33
CA THR A 135 -39.03 38.72 -27.04
C THR A 135 -40.20 38.57 -26.06
N SER A 136 -40.03 39.20 -24.87
CA SER A 136 -40.81 40.31 -24.26
C SER A 136 -42.31 40.17 -23.89
N PRO A 137 -42.86 41.06 -23.02
CA PRO A 137 -42.28 41.74 -21.86
C PRO A 137 -43.18 41.78 -20.59
N ALA A 138 -42.55 42.29 -19.53
CA ALA A 138 -42.99 42.72 -18.21
C ALA A 138 -44.43 43.27 -18.03
N GLY A 139 -45.01 42.92 -16.86
CA GLY A 139 -46.05 43.65 -16.15
C GLY A 139 -45.93 43.36 -14.65
N ALA A 140 -45.55 44.37 -13.87
CA ALA A 140 -45.72 44.47 -12.42
C ALA A 140 -46.94 45.39 -12.14
N PRO A 141 -47.40 45.71 -10.90
CA PRO A 141 -46.80 45.44 -9.58
C PRO A 141 -47.79 45.14 -8.41
N ALA A 142 -47.20 44.98 -7.21
CA ALA A 142 -47.60 45.59 -5.92
C ALA A 142 -48.48 44.86 -4.87
N ASN A 143 -47.87 44.78 -3.66
CA ASN A 143 -48.39 44.89 -2.27
C ASN A 143 -49.19 43.70 -1.68
N THR A 144 -48.91 43.21 -0.46
CA THR A 144 -49.14 43.92 0.82
C THR A 144 -48.44 43.23 2.01
N LEU A 145 -48.08 44.01 3.04
CA LEU A 145 -47.62 43.65 4.40
C LEU A 145 -48.76 42.96 5.23
N ASP A 146 -48.66 42.39 6.45
CA ASP A 146 -47.72 42.42 7.58
C ASP A 146 -48.09 41.28 8.59
N GLU A 147 -47.22 41.09 9.60
CA GLU A 147 -47.51 40.80 11.02
C GLU A 147 -47.34 39.38 11.62
N THR A 148 -46.16 39.18 12.25
CA THR A 148 -45.87 38.77 13.68
C THR A 148 -46.52 37.46 14.21
N ALA A 149 -45.87 36.53 14.94
CA ALA A 149 -44.92 36.66 16.04
C ALA A 149 -44.29 35.29 16.46
N LYS A 150 -43.02 35.33 16.91
CA LYS A 150 -42.42 34.68 18.12
C LYS A 150 -42.83 33.22 18.44
N THR A 151 -41.91 32.26 18.57
CA THR A 151 -41.04 32.09 19.77
C THR A 151 -39.96 31.04 19.48
N GLY A 152 -38.71 31.33 19.88
CA GLY A 152 -37.53 30.56 19.51
C GLY A 152 -37.19 29.37 20.42
N SER A 153 -36.33 28.50 19.90
CA SER A 153 -35.18 27.93 20.60
C SER A 153 -34.17 27.39 19.57
N LYS A 154 -32.88 27.71 19.79
CA LYS A 154 -31.66 27.22 19.11
C LYS A 154 -30.86 26.45 20.19
N PRO A 155 -29.75 25.72 19.94
CA PRO A 155 -29.16 25.15 18.71
C PRO A 155 -28.91 23.62 18.86
N THR A 156 -28.58 22.82 17.85
CA THR A 156 -27.20 22.62 17.35
C THR A 156 -27.15 21.44 16.36
N LYS A 157 -26.29 21.62 15.33
CA LYS A 157 -25.40 20.63 14.73
C LYS A 157 -26.01 19.51 13.87
N ASP A 158 -25.94 19.71 12.55
CA ASP A 158 -25.55 18.66 11.61
C ASP A 158 -24.70 19.29 10.51
N ASP A 159 -23.39 19.26 10.71
CA ASP A 159 -22.41 19.54 9.67
C ASP A 159 -22.30 18.33 8.73
N ASN A 160 -22.26 18.63 7.44
CA ASN A 160 -21.80 17.79 6.33
C ASN A 160 -22.80 16.81 5.69
N LYS A 161 -23.88 17.36 5.12
CA LYS A 161 -24.59 16.73 4.01
C LYS A 161 -23.68 16.73 2.78
N LEU A 162 -22.94 15.63 2.61
CA LEU A 162 -22.08 15.33 1.47
C LEU A 162 -22.85 15.50 0.14
N SER A 163 -22.62 16.64 -0.53
CA SER A 163 -22.69 16.80 -1.98
C SER A 163 -21.93 15.66 -2.64
N ASP A 164 -22.29 15.01 -3.73
CA ASP A 164 -23.16 15.30 -4.87
C ASP A 164 -23.49 13.92 -5.50
N SER A 165 -24.65 13.75 -6.12
CA SER A 165 -25.06 12.51 -6.80
C SER A 165 -24.05 12.01 -7.86
N THR A 166 -23.18 12.90 -8.34
CA THR A 166 -22.11 12.66 -9.30
C THR A 166 -21.01 11.72 -8.80
N GLU A 167 -20.72 11.71 -7.48
CA GLU A 167 -19.63 10.88 -6.93
C GLU A 167 -20.04 9.43 -6.68
N ARG A 168 -21.35 9.16 -6.50
CA ARG A 168 -21.89 7.82 -6.20
C ARG A 168 -21.83 6.86 -7.41
N GLY A 169 -21.81 7.41 -8.63
CA GLY A 169 -21.67 6.63 -9.86
C GLY A 169 -20.22 6.36 -10.27
N LEU A 170 -19.25 6.90 -9.53
CA LEU A 170 -17.85 6.80 -9.89
C LEU A 170 -17.22 5.46 -9.48
N ILE A 171 -17.68 4.90 -8.36
CA ILE A 171 -17.17 3.63 -7.82
C ILE A 171 -18.20 2.54 -8.11
N SER A 172 -17.78 1.51 -8.84
CA SER A 172 -18.58 0.33 -9.14
C SER A 172 -17.93 -0.91 -8.55
N TRP A 173 -18.76 -1.80 -8.00
CA TRP A 173 -18.32 -3.09 -7.50
C TRP A 173 -18.81 -4.22 -8.39
N THR A 174 -17.96 -5.22 -8.58
CA THR A 174 -18.33 -6.49 -9.23
C THR A 174 -17.80 -7.66 -8.42
N LYS A 175 -18.46 -8.82 -8.54
CA LYS A 175 -18.01 -10.08 -7.96
C LYS A 175 -17.76 -11.06 -9.10
N ASP A 176 -16.54 -11.57 -9.20
CA ASP A 176 -16.13 -12.52 -10.26
C ASP A 176 -16.43 -11.99 -11.68
N GLY A 177 -16.41 -10.67 -11.86
CA GLY A 177 -16.73 -9.98 -13.12
C GLY A 177 -18.23 -9.75 -13.38
N ALA A 178 -19.12 -10.22 -12.50
CA ALA A 178 -20.56 -10.04 -12.59
C ALA A 178 -21.09 -9.00 -11.57
N GLU A 179 -22.36 -8.66 -11.69
CA GLU A 179 -23.06 -7.81 -10.70
C GLU A 179 -23.06 -8.45 -9.32
N LEU A 180 -23.07 -7.61 -8.28
CA LEU A 180 -23.11 -8.07 -6.90
C LEU A 180 -24.42 -8.84 -6.59
N PRO A 181 -24.37 -9.88 -5.74
CA PRO A 181 -25.57 -10.53 -5.23
C PRO A 181 -26.52 -9.53 -4.54
N LYS A 182 -27.83 -9.79 -4.62
CA LYS A 182 -28.89 -8.85 -4.17
C LYS A 182 -28.87 -8.57 -2.67
N ASP A 183 -28.30 -9.46 -1.87
CA ASP A 183 -28.17 -9.37 -0.43
C ASP A 183 -26.92 -8.59 0.02
N VAL A 184 -26.03 -8.23 -0.91
CA VAL A 184 -24.91 -7.32 -0.66
C VAL A 184 -25.42 -5.88 -0.64
N LYS A 185 -25.20 -5.18 0.48
CA LYS A 185 -25.59 -3.77 0.62
C LYS A 185 -24.40 -2.87 0.37
N MET A 186 -24.58 -1.87 -0.49
CA MET A 186 -23.59 -0.82 -0.72
C MET A 186 -23.91 0.42 0.10
N SER A 187 -22.89 1.02 0.71
CA SER A 187 -22.97 2.31 1.37
C SER A 187 -21.78 3.19 0.95
N PHE A 188 -21.99 4.50 0.98
CA PHE A 188 -20.96 5.47 0.63
C PHE A 188 -20.73 6.40 1.81
N SER A 189 -19.47 6.71 2.06
CA SER A 189 -19.02 7.63 3.09
C SER A 189 -17.81 8.41 2.58
N GLY A 190 -17.44 9.50 3.25
CA GLY A 190 -16.35 10.36 2.85
C GLY A 190 -15.60 10.92 4.04
N THR A 191 -14.28 11.02 3.90
CA THR A 191 -13.38 11.71 4.82
C THR A 191 -12.59 12.76 4.03
N LYS A 192 -11.79 13.59 4.70
CA LYS A 192 -10.94 14.59 4.03
C LYS A 192 -9.97 13.98 3.00
N GLN A 193 -9.53 12.75 3.24
CA GLN A 193 -8.51 12.07 2.45
C GLN A 193 -9.09 10.99 1.52
N TRP A 194 -10.22 10.39 1.89
CA TRP A 194 -10.76 9.20 1.23
C TRP A 194 -12.24 9.34 0.94
N LEU A 195 -12.63 9.06 -0.31
CA LEU A 195 -13.98 8.64 -0.65
C LEU A 195 -14.09 7.13 -0.40
N ILE A 196 -15.12 6.69 0.31
CA ILE A 196 -15.24 5.33 0.81
C ILE A 196 -16.53 4.71 0.27
N SER A 197 -16.41 3.59 -0.45
CA SER A 197 -17.54 2.74 -0.81
C SER A 197 -17.41 1.42 -0.06
N ARG A 198 -18.42 1.08 0.76
CA ARG A 198 -18.43 -0.13 1.58
C ARG A 198 -19.50 -1.08 1.09
N ILE A 199 -19.12 -2.35 0.94
CA ILE A 199 -20.09 -3.44 0.80
C ILE A 199 -20.21 -4.18 2.14
N SER A 200 -21.45 -4.46 2.54
CA SER A 200 -21.78 -5.18 3.77
C SER A 200 -22.67 -6.38 3.45
N ILE A 201 -22.25 -7.54 3.94
CA ILE A 201 -22.97 -8.81 3.83
C ILE A 201 -23.32 -9.23 5.25
N LEU A 202 -24.61 -9.22 5.61
CA LEU A 202 -25.05 -9.50 6.98
C LEU A 202 -24.95 -10.99 7.32
N GLN A 203 -25.23 -11.87 6.36
CA GLN A 203 -25.20 -13.32 6.56
C GLN A 203 -24.34 -13.98 5.48
N ALA A 204 -23.06 -14.18 5.81
CA ALA A 204 -22.13 -14.85 4.90
C ALA A 204 -22.57 -16.28 4.56
N ASN A 205 -22.42 -16.66 3.30
CA ASN A 205 -22.74 -17.97 2.76
C ASN A 205 -21.75 -18.26 1.63
N ARG A 206 -21.65 -19.52 1.19
CA ARG A 206 -20.76 -19.97 0.12
C ARG A 206 -20.94 -19.22 -1.21
N VAL A 207 -22.14 -18.69 -1.49
CA VAL A 207 -22.40 -17.85 -2.68
C VAL A 207 -21.60 -16.55 -2.68
N HIS A 208 -21.17 -16.08 -1.50
CA HIS A 208 -20.35 -14.88 -1.32
C HIS A 208 -18.87 -15.12 -1.59
N ASN A 209 -18.44 -16.36 -1.81
CA ASN A 209 -17.06 -16.68 -2.16
C ASN A 209 -16.72 -16.12 -3.54
N GLY A 210 -15.59 -15.44 -3.67
CA GLY A 210 -15.14 -14.91 -4.95
C GLY A 210 -14.20 -13.72 -4.82
N VAL A 211 -13.88 -13.15 -5.97
CA VAL A 211 -13.07 -11.95 -6.11
C VAL A 211 -13.97 -10.73 -6.25
N TYR A 212 -13.89 -9.81 -5.29
CA TYR A 212 -14.59 -8.54 -5.32
C TYR A 212 -13.69 -7.48 -5.92
N ASN A 213 -14.13 -6.85 -7.00
CA ASN A 213 -13.41 -5.79 -7.68
C ASN A 213 -14.08 -4.45 -7.42
N CYS A 214 -13.31 -3.49 -6.90
CA CYS A 214 -13.69 -2.09 -6.83
C CYS A 214 -13.07 -1.36 -8.02
N THR A 215 -13.90 -0.87 -8.93
CA THR A 215 -13.48 -0.09 -10.09
C THR A 215 -13.88 1.37 -9.94
N VAL A 216 -12.94 2.27 -10.20
CA VAL A 216 -13.12 3.72 -10.08
C VAL A 216 -13.02 4.36 -11.45
N ALA A 217 -14.09 5.04 -11.86
CA ALA A 217 -14.22 5.73 -13.14
C ALA A 217 -13.92 4.86 -14.37
N GLY A 218 -14.06 3.53 -14.27
CA GLY A 218 -13.69 2.57 -15.31
C GLY A 218 -12.19 2.51 -15.64
N LYS A 219 -11.32 3.16 -14.85
CA LYS A 219 -9.88 3.27 -15.14
C LYS A 219 -9.02 2.46 -14.19
N GLN A 220 -9.25 2.60 -12.89
CA GLN A 220 -8.44 1.97 -11.86
C GLN A 220 -9.29 0.92 -11.14
N SER A 221 -8.74 -0.27 -10.95
CA SER A 221 -9.44 -1.36 -10.28
C SER A 221 -8.54 -2.05 -9.26
N GLN A 222 -9.10 -2.37 -8.09
CA GLN A 222 -8.45 -3.17 -7.06
C GLN A 222 -9.32 -4.38 -6.74
N ALA A 223 -8.68 -5.54 -6.52
CA ALA A 223 -9.33 -6.82 -6.27
C ALA A 223 -9.10 -7.30 -4.82
N ALA A 224 -10.08 -8.00 -4.27
CA ALA A 224 -10.05 -8.60 -2.95
C ALA A 224 -10.67 -10.00 -2.96
N GLN A 225 -9.95 -11.01 -2.45
CA GLN A 225 -10.40 -12.40 -2.37
C GLN A 225 -11.15 -12.64 -1.05
N VAL A 226 -12.41 -13.05 -1.14
CA VAL A 226 -13.23 -13.40 0.03
C VAL A 226 -13.54 -14.89 0.00
N GLN A 227 -13.32 -15.56 1.13
CA GLN A 227 -13.63 -16.97 1.30
C GLN A 227 -14.42 -17.23 2.58
N VAL A 228 -15.60 -17.83 2.45
CA VAL A 228 -16.47 -18.24 3.54
C VAL A 228 -16.27 -19.72 3.80
N LEU A 229 -15.86 -20.04 5.02
CA LEU A 229 -15.53 -21.37 5.50
C LEU A 229 -16.67 -21.96 6.33
N ASN A 230 -16.75 -23.29 6.26
CA ASN A 230 -17.80 -24.09 6.84
C ASN A 230 -17.57 -24.43 8.31
N GLY A 231 -17.15 -23.48 9.15
CA GLY A 231 -16.97 -23.70 10.60
C GLY A 231 -15.91 -24.74 11.02
N GLU A 232 -15.44 -25.57 10.10
CA GLU A 232 -14.26 -26.41 10.24
C GLU A 232 -13.04 -25.48 10.25
N THR A 233 -12.20 -25.66 11.27
CA THR A 233 -11.01 -24.83 11.49
C THR A 233 -10.25 -24.65 10.18
N PRO A 234 -9.98 -23.41 9.71
CA PRO A 234 -9.12 -23.23 8.56
C PRO A 234 -7.82 -23.98 8.85
N ALA A 235 -7.48 -24.93 7.96
CA ALA A 235 -6.15 -25.52 7.98
C ALA A 235 -5.18 -24.34 8.05
N ALA A 236 -4.31 -24.34 9.06
CA ALA A 236 -3.40 -23.23 9.32
C ALA A 236 -2.73 -22.83 8.00
N VAL A 237 -3.11 -21.67 7.47
CA VAL A 237 -2.50 -21.10 6.28
C VAL A 237 -1.08 -20.72 6.69
N GLN A 238 -0.14 -21.61 6.40
CA GLN A 238 1.27 -21.30 6.47
C GLN A 238 1.55 -20.25 5.40
N HIS A 239 1.46 -18.97 5.78
CA HIS A 239 2.15 -17.94 5.04
C HIS A 239 3.64 -18.29 5.13
N ASN A 240 4.18 -18.86 4.05
CA ASN A 240 5.60 -19.07 3.85
C ASN A 240 6.30 -17.71 3.72
N PHE A 241 6.33 -16.94 4.80
CA PHE A 241 7.49 -16.12 5.09
C PHE A 241 8.58 -17.07 5.56
N GLY A 242 9.23 -17.69 4.58
CA GLY A 242 10.44 -18.47 4.77
C GLY A 242 11.59 -17.57 5.20
N HIS A 243 11.53 -17.04 6.42
CA HIS A 243 12.74 -16.81 7.18
C HIS A 243 13.20 -18.19 7.64
N ARG A 244 14.00 -18.82 6.79
CA ARG A 244 14.92 -19.88 7.16
C ARG A 244 15.81 -19.34 8.28
N LYS A 245 15.35 -19.44 9.53
CA LYS A 245 16.26 -19.47 10.67
C LYS A 245 16.98 -20.79 10.52
N GLU A 246 18.21 -20.73 10.02
CA GLU A 246 19.10 -21.86 10.17
C GLU A 246 19.15 -22.19 11.65
N ALA A 247 18.67 -23.38 11.99
CA ALA A 247 18.95 -24.00 13.27
C ALA A 247 20.43 -24.38 13.28
N SER A 248 21.29 -23.36 13.38
CA SER A 248 22.72 -23.50 13.61
C SER A 248 22.91 -23.84 15.08
N GLY A 249 22.66 -25.10 15.44
CA GLY A 249 22.65 -25.48 16.84
C GLY A 249 22.60 -26.97 17.12
N LEU A 250 23.02 -27.84 16.18
CA LEU A 250 23.23 -29.27 16.52
C LEU A 250 24.44 -29.91 15.83
N LEU A 251 25.02 -29.29 14.79
CA LEU A 251 26.21 -29.82 14.10
C LEU A 251 27.52 -29.58 14.87
N GLY A 252 27.62 -28.53 15.69
CA GLY A 252 28.85 -28.20 16.42
C GLY A 252 29.24 -29.22 17.50
N LEU A 253 28.25 -29.79 18.19
CA LEU A 253 28.47 -30.78 19.24
C LEU A 253 28.95 -32.12 18.67
N HIS A 254 28.42 -32.55 17.52
CA HIS A 254 28.87 -33.77 16.87
C HIS A 254 30.29 -33.65 16.30
N VAL A 255 30.65 -32.49 15.72
CA VAL A 255 32.00 -32.28 15.19
C VAL A 255 33.04 -32.24 16.32
N LEU A 256 32.77 -31.57 17.43
CA LEU A 256 33.66 -31.57 18.60
C LEU A 256 33.83 -32.97 19.19
N ALA A 257 32.75 -33.74 19.31
CA ALA A 257 32.83 -35.13 19.79
C ALA A 257 33.69 -36.02 18.88
N VAL A 258 33.53 -35.91 17.56
CA VAL A 258 34.33 -36.69 16.60
C VAL A 258 35.80 -36.29 16.64
N VAL A 259 36.13 -35.00 16.75
CA VAL A 259 37.52 -34.52 16.87
C VAL A 259 38.16 -35.00 18.17
N VAL A 260 37.42 -34.98 19.28
CA VAL A 260 37.91 -35.48 20.58
C VAL A 260 38.13 -36.99 20.53
N ILE A 261 37.20 -37.77 19.95
CA ILE A 261 37.35 -39.22 19.78
C ILE A 261 38.54 -39.54 18.86
N MET A 262 38.72 -38.82 17.75
CA MET A 262 39.88 -38.95 16.87
C MET A 262 41.18 -38.62 17.61
N TRP A 263 41.20 -37.56 18.42
CA TRP A 263 42.37 -37.21 19.24
C TRP A 263 42.72 -38.32 20.24
N TYR A 264 41.74 -38.86 20.97
CA TYR A 264 41.97 -39.95 21.92
C TYR A 264 42.42 -41.25 21.24
N THR A 265 41.85 -41.59 20.08
CA THR A 265 42.28 -42.79 19.33
C THR A 265 43.69 -42.65 18.76
N VAL A 266 44.10 -41.47 18.30
CA VAL A 266 45.47 -41.20 17.84
C VAL A 266 46.46 -41.23 19.00
N GLN A 267 46.13 -40.60 20.14
CA GLN A 267 46.95 -40.66 21.37
C GLN A 267 47.07 -42.10 21.91
N PHE A 268 45.98 -42.87 21.88
CA PHE A 268 45.99 -44.27 22.29
C PHE A 268 46.84 -45.13 21.36
N ARG A 269 46.74 -44.94 20.03
CA ARG A 269 47.62 -45.62 19.06
C ARG A 269 49.09 -45.23 19.22
N MET A 270 49.41 -43.96 19.48
CA MET A 270 50.79 -43.54 19.75
C MET A 270 51.34 -44.16 21.04
N ARG A 271 50.53 -44.26 22.10
CA ARG A 271 50.93 -44.98 23.33
C ARG A 271 51.09 -46.49 23.13
N LEU A 272 50.25 -47.10 22.27
CA LEU A 272 50.35 -48.54 21.97
C LEU A 272 51.58 -48.87 21.11
N VAL A 273 51.92 -48.00 20.15
CA VAL A 273 53.14 -48.13 19.32
C VAL A 273 54.40 -47.82 20.15
N GLY A 274 54.33 -46.90 21.11
CA GLY A 274 55.42 -46.65 22.06
C GLY A 274 55.68 -47.79 23.04
N LEU A 275 54.69 -48.66 23.32
CA LEU A 275 54.86 -49.84 24.19
C LEU A 275 55.45 -51.06 23.48
N GLN A 276 55.66 -51.02 22.16
CA GLN A 276 56.28 -52.10 21.38
C GLN A 276 57.75 -51.83 21.02
N LEU A 277 58.31 -50.71 21.47
CA LEU A 277 59.69 -50.30 21.17
C LEU A 277 60.59 -50.15 22.42
N GLN A 278 60.25 -50.84 23.51
CA GLN A 278 61.13 -50.99 24.67
C GLN A 278 61.02 -52.40 25.24
#